data_AF-A0A3D0Q4R7-F1
#
_entry.id   AF-A0A3D0Q4R7-F1
#
_cell.length_a   1.000
_cell.length_b   1.000
_cell.length_c   1.000
_cell.angle_alpha   90.00
_cell.angle_beta   90.00
_cell.angle_gamma   90.00
#
_symmetry.space_group_name_H-M   'P 1'
#
loop_
_entity.id
_entity.type
_entity.pdbx_description
1 polymer ?
#
loop_
_entity_poly.entity_id
_entity_poly.type
_entity_poly.pdbx_seq_one_letter_code
_entity_poly.pdbx_strand_id
1 'polypeptide(L)'
;MDAKSDAAATQKKRLGGWLILVGLGVVFSPFRLLMNTLPAYEPLLQSDIWDALTNPDSAAYHPLWGPLLIGEITFNVGLFLASLY
;
A
#
# COMPACT_ATOMS: atom_id res chain seq x y z
N MET A 1 -8.15 37.56 38.99
CA MET A 1 -7.13 36.74 38.31
C MET A 1 -7.84 35.62 37.60
N ASP A 2 -8.02 35.79 36.30
CA ASP A 2 -8.78 34.93 35.41
C ASP A 2 -8.07 33.59 35.24
N ALA A 3 -8.56 32.57 35.94
CA ALA A 3 -8.21 31.17 35.73
C ALA A 3 -8.89 30.65 34.44
N LYS A 4 -8.69 31.36 33.32
CA LYS A 4 -9.01 30.84 31.99
C LYS A 4 -7.85 29.91 31.60
N SER A 5 -7.76 28.82 32.37
CA SER A 5 -6.83 27.72 32.17
C SER A 5 -6.89 27.31 30.71
N ASP A 6 -5.72 27.38 30.07
CA ASP A 6 -5.42 27.02 28.70
C ASP A 6 -5.69 25.53 28.45
N ALA A 7 -6.96 25.14 28.45
CA ALA A 7 -7.39 23.90 27.83
C ALA A 7 -7.41 24.16 26.32
N ALA A 8 -6.23 24.16 25.71
CA ALA A 8 -6.06 23.96 24.27
C ALA A 8 -6.67 22.60 23.92
N ALA A 9 -7.99 22.57 23.79
CA ALA A 9 -8.75 21.41 23.43
C ALA A 9 -8.22 20.94 22.08
N THR A 10 -7.61 19.77 22.07
CA THR A 10 -7.15 19.08 20.87
C THR A 10 -8.37 18.71 20.03
N GLN A 11 -8.95 19.70 19.35
CA GLN A 11 -10.15 19.54 18.54
C GLN A 11 -9.76 18.73 17.30
N LYS A 12 -10.07 17.43 17.31
CA LYS A 12 -9.95 16.60 16.12
C LYS A 12 -10.88 17.17 15.04
N LYS A 13 -10.30 17.82 14.03
CA LYS A 13 -11.03 18.32 12.86
C LYS A 13 -11.59 17.12 12.09
N ARG A 14 -12.92 17.02 12.00
CA ARG A 14 -13.61 15.99 11.24
C ARG A 14 -13.52 16.31 9.74
N LEU A 15 -13.40 15.30 8.88
CA LEU A 15 -13.59 15.48 7.44
C LEU A 15 -15.04 15.91 7.19
N GLY A 16 -15.24 16.92 6.34
CA GLY A 16 -16.55 17.48 6.03
C GLY A 16 -16.70 17.84 4.55
N GLY A 17 -17.94 17.92 4.08
CA GLY A 17 -18.27 18.26 2.70
C GLY A 17 -17.61 17.30 1.69
N TRP A 18 -16.99 17.87 0.66
CA TRP A 18 -16.33 17.12 -0.42
C TRP A 18 -15.14 16.26 0.03
N LEU A 19 -14.52 16.58 1.18
CA LEU A 19 -13.42 15.78 1.70
C LEU A 19 -13.84 14.36 2.09
N ILE A 20 -15.14 14.12 2.34
CA ILE A 20 -15.64 12.77 2.64
C ILE A 20 -15.46 11.86 1.42
N LEU A 21 -15.72 12.35 0.20
CA LEU A 21 -15.51 11.59 -1.03
C LEU A 21 -14.03 11.29 -1.27
N VAL A 22 -13.16 12.25 -0.98
CA VAL A 22 -11.69 12.06 -1.05
C VAL A 22 -11.25 11.01 -0.04
N GLY A 23 -11.72 11.08 1.20
CA GLY A 23 -11.42 10.08 2.24
C GLY A 23 -11.88 8.69 1.83
N LEU A 24 -13.09 8.56 1.28
CA LEU A 24 -13.56 7.28 0.72
C LEU A 24 -12.67 6.79 -0.42
N GLY A 25 -12.27 7.67 -1.35
CA GLY A 25 -11.35 7.32 -2.43
C GLY A 25 -10.00 6.80 -1.92
N VAL A 26 -9.47 7.37 -0.84
CA VAL A 26 -8.23 6.93 -0.19
C VAL A 26 -8.41 5.55 0.46
N VAL A 27 -9.53 5.31 1.14
CA VAL A 27 -9.81 4.01 1.78
C VAL A 27 -10.06 2.91 0.73
N PHE A 28 -10.74 3.21 -0.38
CA PHE A 28 -11.03 2.22 -1.43
C PHE A 28 -9.87 2.00 -2.42
N SER A 29 -8.96 2.97 -2.55
CA SER A 29 -7.78 2.90 -3.42
C SER A 29 -6.98 1.59 -3.27
N PRO A 30 -6.55 1.18 -2.07
CA PRO A 30 -5.71 0.00 -1.91
C PRO A 30 -6.48 -1.31 -2.15
N PHE A 31 -7.80 -1.35 -1.87
CA PHE A 31 -8.64 -2.51 -2.24
C PHE A 31 -8.70 -2.69 -3.76
N ARG A 32 -8.88 -1.59 -4.49
CA ARG A 32 -8.86 -1.62 -5.97
C ARG A 32 -7.48 -2.04 -6.49
N LEU A 33 -6.41 -1.58 -5.84
CA LEU A 33 -5.06 -1.95 -6.19
C LEU A 33 -4.86 -3.46 -6.01
N LEU A 34 -5.23 -4.02 -4.85
CA LEU A 34 -5.19 -5.47 -4.59
C LEU A 34 -5.99 -6.29 -5.60
N MET A 35 -7.22 -5.88 -5.92
CA MET A 35 -8.05 -6.58 -6.91
C MET A 35 -7.40 -6.63 -8.30
N ASN A 36 -6.64 -5.61 -8.67
CA ASN A 36 -5.97 -5.54 -9.96
C ASN A 36 -4.60 -6.24 -9.97
N THR A 37 -3.88 -6.25 -8.84
CA THR A 37 -2.52 -6.80 -8.77
C THR A 37 -2.48 -8.28 -8.42
N LEU A 38 -3.43 -8.79 -7.62
CA LEU A 38 -3.50 -10.21 -7.27
C LEU A 38 -3.51 -11.16 -8.48
N PRO A 39 -4.29 -10.91 -9.56
CA PRO A 39 -4.27 -11.74 -10.77
C PRO A 39 -2.92 -11.70 -11.51
N ALA A 40 -2.16 -10.62 -11.36
CA ALA A 40 -0.84 -10.49 -11.99
C ALA A 40 0.25 -11.22 -11.19
N TYR A 41 0.13 -11.27 -9.86
CA TYR A 41 1.06 -12.01 -9.01
C TYR A 41 0.81 -13.52 -8.97
N GLU A 42 -0.41 -13.99 -9.22
CA GLU A 42 -0.71 -15.42 -9.26
C GLU A 42 0.23 -16.20 -10.18
N PRO A 43 0.35 -15.88 -11.50
CA PRO A 43 1.29 -16.59 -12.37
C PRO A 43 2.74 -16.33 -11.94
N LEU A 44 3.06 -15.16 -11.40
CA LEU A 44 4.41 -14.82 -10.98
C LEU A 44 4.88 -15.69 -9.79
N LEU A 45 3.98 -16.04 -8.86
CA LEU A 45 4.28 -16.82 -7.65
C LEU A 45 4.04 -18.33 -7.79
N GLN A 46 3.19 -18.77 -8.73
CA GLN A 46 2.86 -20.19 -8.93
C GLN A 46 3.66 -20.85 -10.06
N SER A 47 4.31 -20.08 -10.92
CA SER A 47 5.00 -20.62 -12.11
C SER A 47 6.51 -20.48 -12.06
N ASP A 48 7.17 -21.07 -13.06
CA ASP A 48 8.61 -20.93 -13.33
C ASP A 48 9.06 -19.48 -13.61
N ILE A 49 8.15 -18.50 -13.66
CA ILE A 49 8.49 -17.08 -13.85
C ILE A 49 9.32 -16.53 -12.70
N TRP A 50 9.01 -16.92 -11.44
CA TRP A 50 9.82 -16.49 -10.30
C TRP A 50 11.27 -16.96 -10.45
N ASP A 51 11.45 -18.25 -10.76
CA ASP A 51 12.77 -18.83 -10.98
C ASP A 51 13.43 -18.22 -12.23
N ALA A 52 12.70 -17.99 -13.31
CA ALA A 52 13.25 -17.36 -14.51
C ALA A 52 13.77 -15.93 -14.27
N LEU A 53 13.21 -15.19 -13.31
CA LEU A 53 13.63 -13.82 -12.99
C LEU A 53 14.69 -13.75 -11.89
N THR A 54 14.74 -14.75 -11.01
CA THR A 54 15.61 -14.75 -9.82
C THR A 54 16.77 -15.74 -9.88
N ASN A 55 16.74 -16.72 -10.79
CA ASN A 55 17.82 -17.67 -10.99
C ASN A 55 18.90 -17.07 -11.91
N PRO A 56 20.17 -16.97 -11.47
CA PRO A 56 21.29 -16.49 -12.30
C PRO A 56 21.50 -17.24 -13.61
N ASP A 57 21.08 -18.51 -13.69
CA ASP A 57 21.23 -19.36 -14.87
C ASP A 57 20.17 -19.08 -15.96
N SER A 58 19.16 -18.26 -15.66
CA SER A 58 18.11 -17.88 -16.60
C SER A 58 18.54 -16.72 -17.51
N ALA A 59 18.16 -16.80 -18.78
CA ALA A 59 18.35 -15.70 -19.73
C ALA A 59 17.58 -14.42 -19.37
N ALA A 60 16.52 -14.53 -18.56
CA ALA A 60 15.71 -13.39 -18.10
C ALA A 60 16.15 -12.83 -16.73
N TYR A 61 17.24 -13.36 -16.17
CA TYR A 61 17.75 -12.96 -14.86
C TYR A 61 18.19 -11.50 -14.82
N HIS A 62 17.86 -10.84 -13.71
CA HIS A 62 18.47 -9.58 -13.34
C HIS A 62 18.60 -9.51 -11.81
N PRO A 63 19.76 -9.09 -11.26
CA PRO A 63 19.96 -9.04 -9.80
C PRO A 63 18.94 -8.20 -9.03
N LEU A 64 18.33 -7.22 -9.70
CA LEU A 64 17.32 -6.34 -9.10
C LEU A 64 15.89 -6.91 -9.11
N TRP A 65 15.60 -8.00 -9.84
CA TRP A 65 14.23 -8.54 -9.92
C TRP A 65 13.71 -9.01 -8.55
N GLY A 66 14.51 -9.80 -7.84
CA GLY A 66 14.13 -10.28 -6.50
C GLY A 66 13.85 -9.13 -5.52
N PRO A 67 14.79 -8.19 -5.31
CA PRO A 67 14.57 -7.03 -4.44
C PRO A 67 13.39 -6.16 -4.87
N LEU A 68 13.19 -5.94 -6.17
CA LEU A 68 12.09 -5.14 -6.69
C LEU A 68 10.73 -5.77 -6.41
N LEU A 69 10.57 -7.07 -6.71
CA LEU A 69 9.33 -7.81 -6.48
C LEU A 69 8.97 -7.86 -5.00
N ILE A 70 9.94 -8.15 -4.13
CA ILE A 70 9.75 -8.16 -2.68
C ILE A 70 9.41 -6.76 -2.16
N GLY A 71 10.08 -5.72 -2.67
CA GLY A 71 9.82 -4.33 -2.33
C GLY A 71 8.41 -3.88 -2.71
N GLU A 72 7.96 -4.24 -3.91
CA GLU A 72 6.61 -3.91 -4.40
C GLU A 72 5.53 -4.58 -3.56
N ILE A 73 5.68 -5.88 -3.25
CA ILE A 73 4.74 -6.61 -2.38
C ILE A 73 4.72 -5.97 -0.99
N THR A 74 5.88 -5.70 -0.40
CA THR A 74 5.99 -5.13 0.95
C THR A 74 5.37 -3.74 1.01
N PHE A 75 5.62 -2.90 0.00
CA PHE A 75 5.07 -1.55 -0.08
C PHE A 75 3.54 -1.56 -0.28
N ASN A 76 3.02 -2.41 -1.16
CA ASN A 76 1.58 -2.52 -1.39
C ASN A 76 0.84 -3.06 -0.15
N VAL A 77 1.42 -4.05 0.55
CA VAL A 77 0.88 -4.54 1.83
C VAL A 77 0.94 -3.44 2.89
N GLY A 78 2.05 -2.69 2.98
CA GLY A 78 2.18 -1.56 3.89
C GLY A 78 1.15 -0.45 3.63
N LEU A 79 0.93 -0.09 2.36
CA LEU A 79 -0.11 0.86 1.95
C LEU A 79 -1.51 0.36 2.31
N PHE A 80 -1.79 -0.92 2.10
CA PHE A 80 -3.06 -1.51 2.49
C PHE A 80 -3.27 -1.42 4.00
N LEU A 81 -2.29 -1.81 4.82
CA LEU A 81 -2.37 -1.71 6.27
C LEU A 81 -2.51 -0.26 6.75
N ALA A 82 -1.77 0.67 6.15
CA ALA A 82 -1.85 2.10 6.46
C ALA A 82 -3.22 2.69 6.13
N SER A 83 -3.96 2.12 5.18
CA SER A 83 -5.33 2.55 4.87
C SER A 83 -6.39 2.09 5.88
N LEU A 84 -6.06 1.09 6.69
CA LEU A 84 -6.95 0.55 7.72
C LEU A 84 -6.83 1.28 9.06
N TYR A 85 -5.78 2.09 9.25
CA TYR A 85 -5.46 2.84 10.46
C TYR A 85 -5.73 4.34 10.30
#